data_AF-A0A7S0C261-F1
#
_entry.id   AF-A0A7S0C261-F1
#
_cell.length_a   1.000
_cell.length_b   1.000
_cell.length_c   1.000
_cell.angle_alpha   90.00
_cell.angle_beta   90.00
_cell.angle_gamma   90.00
#
_symmetry.space_group_name_H-M   'P 1'
#
loop_
_entity.id
_entity.type
_entity.pdbx_description
1 polymer ?
#
loop_
_entity_poly.entity_id
_entity_poly.type
_entity_poly.pdbx_seq_one_letter_code
_entity_poly.pdbx_strand_id
1 'polypeptide(L)'
;LYGKKDEEPFLPFLQNFTQLVWTLLLGVTSYEKHDILATTSIRFLSSLVAKQMHRSLFQEEATLRQIVAKIIIPNVNVREVDVEKFEDDAPDFILGDMEGSDTESRRKCSQELLRAMCLQFDNETTAICSEHITSMLGQFSKDPVNSWRAKDVAIYLMLAVAIKAESAMGVSLTNEKINVMEFFASHIVPELQDADHSSRPMVKATALKFVTTFRCQFSIDHLKVLIQL
;
A
#
# COMPACT_ATOMS: atom_id res chain seq x y z
N LEU A 1 13.94 -19.44 -2.98
CA LEU A 1 14.26 -20.88 -2.81
C LEU A 1 14.46 -21.20 -1.32
N TYR A 2 15.49 -20.62 -0.67
CA TYR A 2 15.77 -20.90 0.74
C TYR A 2 14.72 -20.36 1.73
N GLY A 3 14.18 -19.15 1.54
CA GLY A 3 13.07 -18.66 2.40
C GLY A 3 11.69 -19.31 2.16
N LYS A 4 11.54 -20.26 1.22
CA LYS A 4 10.22 -20.87 0.90
C LYS A 4 10.22 -22.40 0.79
N LYS A 5 11.34 -23.05 0.47
CA LYS A 5 11.41 -24.51 0.22
C LYS A 5 12.34 -25.26 1.16
N ASP A 6 13.44 -24.65 1.60
CA ASP A 6 14.45 -25.34 2.42
C ASP A 6 15.20 -24.30 3.27
N GLU A 7 14.57 -23.88 4.37
CA GLU A 7 15.00 -22.73 5.17
C GLU A 7 16.01 -23.11 6.25
N GLU A 8 16.00 -24.35 6.73
CA GLU A 8 16.89 -24.84 7.78
C GLU A 8 18.38 -24.55 7.51
N PRO A 9 18.93 -24.83 6.31
CA PRO A 9 20.34 -24.53 6.03
C PRO A 9 20.64 -23.02 5.99
N PHE A 10 19.61 -22.19 5.79
CA PHE A 10 19.73 -20.75 5.62
C PHE A 10 19.53 -19.97 6.92
N LEU A 11 18.90 -20.57 7.95
CA LEU A 11 18.65 -19.92 9.24
C LEU A 11 19.88 -19.21 9.84
N PRO A 12 21.10 -19.78 9.81
CA PRO A 12 22.28 -19.10 10.37
C PRO A 12 22.67 -17.80 9.64
N PHE A 13 22.28 -17.67 8.36
CA PHE A 13 22.61 -16.51 7.52
C PHE A 13 21.47 -15.50 7.44
N LEU A 14 20.29 -15.88 7.91
CA LEU A 14 19.05 -15.14 7.67
C LEU A 14 19.11 -13.71 8.20
N GLN A 15 19.61 -13.51 9.42
CA GLN A 15 19.71 -12.18 10.02
C GLN A 15 20.60 -11.24 9.20
N ASN A 16 21.82 -11.69 8.88
CA ASN A 16 22.76 -10.91 8.07
C ASN A 16 22.21 -10.64 6.66
N PHE A 17 21.60 -11.63 6.03
CA PHE A 17 21.02 -11.46 4.71
C PHE A 17 19.83 -10.49 4.72
N THR A 18 19.00 -10.52 5.77
CA THR A 18 17.90 -9.57 5.96
C THR A 18 18.44 -8.13 6.06
N GLN A 19 19.52 -7.93 6.82
CA GLN A 19 20.17 -6.62 6.94
C GLN A 19 20.79 -6.14 5.60
N LEU A 20 21.34 -7.05 4.79
CA LEU A 20 21.85 -6.72 3.46
C LEU A 20 20.74 -6.30 2.50
N VAL A 21 19.65 -7.07 2.44
CA VAL A 21 18.49 -6.74 1.58
C VAL A 21 17.85 -5.43 2.02
N TRP A 22 17.79 -5.18 3.32
CA TRP A 22 17.35 -3.92 3.87
C TRP A 22 18.21 -2.75 3.42
N THR A 23 19.52 -2.83 3.62
CA THR A 23 20.49 -1.79 3.24
C THR A 23 20.44 -1.53 1.73
N LEU A 24 20.28 -2.59 0.94
CA LEU A 24 20.07 -2.49 -0.49
C LEU A 24 18.83 -1.64 -0.81
N LEU A 25 17.67 -1.95 -0.22
CA LEU A 25 16.43 -1.21 -0.46
C LEU A 25 16.52 0.27 -0.10
N LEU A 26 17.32 0.64 0.90
CA LEU A 26 17.59 2.06 1.22
C LEU A 26 18.37 2.79 0.12
N GLY A 27 19.12 2.07 -0.71
CA GLY A 27 19.91 2.63 -1.82
C GLY A 27 19.31 2.42 -3.22
N VAL A 28 18.24 1.64 -3.36
CA VAL A 28 17.60 1.39 -4.66
C VAL A 28 16.93 2.68 -5.15
N THR A 29 17.28 3.13 -6.35
CA THR A 29 16.68 4.33 -6.94
C THR A 29 15.29 4.04 -7.54
N SER A 30 14.54 5.10 -7.85
CA SER A 30 13.21 5.03 -8.46
C SER A 30 13.20 4.64 -9.95
N TYR A 31 14.37 4.49 -10.60
CA TYR A 31 14.46 4.15 -12.01
C TYR A 31 13.88 2.77 -12.33
N GLU A 32 13.14 2.66 -13.44
CA GLU A 32 12.47 1.42 -13.88
C GLU A 32 13.40 0.22 -14.01
N LYS A 33 14.64 0.44 -14.48
CA LYS A 33 15.65 -0.61 -14.59
C LYS A 33 15.99 -1.29 -13.25
N HIS A 34 15.63 -0.68 -12.12
CA HIS A 34 15.81 -1.24 -10.78
C HIS A 34 14.53 -1.89 -10.22
N ASP A 35 13.42 -1.91 -10.96
CA ASP A 35 12.12 -2.39 -10.46
C ASP A 35 12.15 -3.88 -10.12
N ILE A 36 12.83 -4.71 -10.93
CA ILE A 36 13.01 -6.15 -10.65
C ILE A 36 13.75 -6.36 -9.33
N LEU A 37 14.77 -5.54 -9.06
CA LEU A 37 15.54 -5.61 -7.83
C LEU A 37 14.69 -5.18 -6.63
N ALA A 38 14.02 -4.03 -6.72
CA ALA A 38 13.15 -3.51 -5.68
C ALA A 38 12.04 -4.51 -5.31
N THR A 39 11.27 -4.96 -6.30
CA THR A 39 10.16 -5.92 -6.11
C THR A 39 10.64 -7.24 -5.54
N THR A 40 11.76 -7.79 -6.02
CA THR A 40 12.31 -9.05 -5.49
C THR A 40 12.76 -8.91 -4.04
N SER A 41 13.43 -7.81 -3.69
CA SER A 41 13.86 -7.52 -2.33
C SER A 41 12.68 -7.27 -1.38
N ILE A 42 11.65 -6.53 -1.80
CA ILE A 42 10.45 -6.28 -1.00
C ILE A 42 9.68 -7.59 -0.75
N ARG A 43 9.54 -8.45 -1.76
CA ARG A 43 8.90 -9.77 -1.60
C ARG A 43 9.68 -10.69 -0.66
N PHE A 44 11.01 -10.62 -0.69
CA PHE A 44 11.83 -11.34 0.28
C PHE A 44 11.48 -10.90 1.71
N LEU A 45 11.48 -9.59 1.99
CA LEU A 45 11.08 -9.07 3.30
C LEU A 45 9.65 -9.48 3.67
N SER A 46 8.69 -9.34 2.75
CA SER A 46 7.30 -9.72 2.97
C SER A 46 7.17 -11.20 3.36
N SER A 47 7.92 -12.09 2.69
CA SER A 47 7.92 -13.52 3.01
C SER A 47 8.49 -13.86 4.39
N LEU A 48 9.42 -13.05 4.91
CA LEU A 48 9.95 -13.23 6.25
C LEU A 48 9.01 -12.67 7.31
N VAL A 49 8.52 -11.44 7.09
CA VAL A 49 7.57 -10.76 7.99
C VAL A 49 6.33 -11.64 8.20
N ALA A 50 5.82 -12.29 7.16
CA ALA A 50 4.63 -13.14 7.29
C ALA A 50 4.79 -14.35 8.24
N LYS A 51 6.03 -14.78 8.54
CA LYS A 51 6.29 -15.99 9.35
C LYS A 51 6.51 -15.65 10.83
N GLN A 52 5.73 -16.29 11.70
CA GLN A 52 5.84 -16.12 13.15
C GLN A 52 7.26 -16.37 13.69
N MET A 53 7.97 -17.36 13.15
CA MET A 53 9.32 -17.71 13.58
C MET A 53 10.38 -16.62 13.32
N HIS A 54 10.09 -15.64 12.45
CA HIS A 54 10.98 -14.53 12.14
C HIS A 54 10.54 -13.22 12.77
N ARG A 55 9.50 -13.24 13.62
CA ARG A 55 8.96 -12.05 14.29
C ARG A 55 10.05 -11.22 14.98
N SER A 56 11.02 -11.88 15.63
CA SER A 56 12.13 -11.22 16.34
C SER A 56 13.02 -10.35 15.46
N LEU A 57 13.05 -10.58 14.14
CA LEU A 57 13.81 -9.75 13.20
C LEU A 57 13.17 -8.37 12.98
N PHE A 58 11.87 -8.21 13.27
CA PHE A 58 11.10 -7.01 12.91
C PHE A 58 10.36 -6.37 14.09
N GLN A 59 10.31 -7.03 15.26
CA GLN A 59 9.46 -6.63 16.39
C GLN A 59 9.78 -5.26 17.03
N GLU A 60 10.96 -4.71 16.77
CA GLU A 60 11.31 -3.38 17.29
C GLU A 60 10.51 -2.30 16.56
N GLU A 61 9.83 -1.43 17.30
CA GLU A 61 9.02 -0.34 16.72
C GLU A 61 9.85 0.55 15.78
N ALA A 62 11.11 0.84 16.14
CA ALA A 62 12.02 1.60 15.30
C ALA A 62 12.24 0.93 13.92
N THR A 63 12.31 -0.40 13.88
CA THR A 63 12.40 -1.17 12.64
C THR A 63 11.12 -1.05 11.83
N LEU A 64 9.95 -1.25 12.44
CA LEU A 64 8.65 -1.09 11.79
C LEU A 64 8.48 0.31 11.17
N ARG A 65 8.84 1.36 11.92
CA ARG A 65 8.83 2.76 11.44
C ARG A 65 9.74 2.96 10.25
N GLN A 66 10.94 2.40 10.27
CA GLN A 66 11.84 2.49 9.12
C GLN A 66 11.30 1.71 7.91
N ILE A 67 10.65 0.55 8.09
CA ILE A 67 10.07 -0.19 6.95
C ILE A 67 9.04 0.70 6.26
N VAL A 68 8.11 1.27 7.05
CA VAL A 68 7.04 2.12 6.52
C VAL A 68 7.62 3.36 5.84
N ALA A 69 8.50 4.10 6.54
CA ALA A 69 8.96 5.40 6.06
C ALA A 69 10.01 5.33 4.94
N LYS A 70 10.85 4.28 4.90
CA LYS A 70 12.00 4.20 3.99
C LYS A 70 11.86 3.15 2.90
N ILE A 71 10.94 2.19 3.04
CA ILE A 71 10.73 1.14 2.04
C ILE A 71 9.33 1.27 1.46
N ILE A 72 8.27 1.20 2.28
CA ILE A 72 6.90 1.17 1.78
C ILE A 72 6.54 2.50 1.11
N ILE A 73 6.59 3.62 1.84
CA ILE A 73 6.18 4.94 1.32
C ILE A 73 6.89 5.30 0.00
N PRO A 74 8.23 5.19 -0.11
CA PRO A 74 8.91 5.51 -1.37
C PRO A 74 8.54 4.61 -2.54
N ASN A 75 8.15 3.35 -2.30
CA ASN A 75 7.82 2.39 -3.36
C ASN A 75 6.31 2.32 -3.67
N VAL A 76 5.44 2.92 -2.85
CA VAL A 76 4.02 3.14 -3.19
C VAL A 76 3.79 4.51 -3.84
N ASN A 77 4.70 5.47 -3.64
CA ASN A 77 4.57 6.81 -4.20
C ASN A 77 4.61 6.78 -5.73
N VAL A 78 3.70 7.51 -6.36
CA VAL A 78 3.65 7.66 -7.82
C VAL A 78 4.91 8.33 -8.33
N ARG A 79 5.62 7.68 -9.25
CA ARG A 79 6.78 8.24 -9.98
C ARG A 79 6.31 8.90 -11.27
N GLU A 80 7.15 9.75 -11.87
CA GLU A 80 6.84 10.34 -13.18
C GLU A 80 6.55 9.29 -14.25
N VAL A 81 7.33 8.21 -14.29
CA VAL A 81 7.09 7.13 -15.25
C VAL A 81 5.76 6.39 -15.03
N ASP A 82 5.26 6.38 -13.79
CA ASP A 82 3.94 5.82 -13.49
C ASP A 82 2.83 6.76 -14.00
N VAL A 83 3.09 8.09 -13.99
CA VAL A 83 2.19 9.10 -14.59
C VAL A 83 2.18 8.97 -16.11
N GLU A 84 3.35 8.94 -16.75
CA GLU A 84 3.50 8.75 -18.20
C GLU A 84 2.78 7.47 -18.65
N LYS A 85 3.01 6.35 -17.94
CA LYS A 85 2.32 5.09 -18.22
C LYS A 85 0.81 5.20 -18.05
N PHE A 86 0.33 5.92 -17.04
CA PHE A 86 -1.10 6.12 -16.85
C PHE A 86 -1.72 7.00 -17.94
N GLU A 87 -1.00 8.02 -18.42
CA GLU A 87 -1.44 8.89 -19.52
C GLU A 87 -1.47 8.14 -20.87
N ASP A 88 -0.51 7.24 -21.11
CA ASP A 88 -0.40 6.46 -22.34
C ASP A 88 -1.33 5.22 -22.35
N ASP A 89 -1.41 4.47 -21.24
CA ASP A 89 -2.19 3.23 -21.09
C ASP A 89 -2.70 3.04 -19.64
N ALA A 90 -3.69 3.86 -19.27
CA ALA A 90 -4.35 3.76 -17.96
C ALA A 90 -4.88 2.35 -17.64
N PRO A 91 -5.53 1.61 -18.57
CA PRO A 91 -5.98 0.24 -18.30
C PRO A 91 -4.86 -0.70 -17.86
N ASP A 92 -3.71 -0.72 -18.53
CA ASP A 92 -2.58 -1.58 -18.15
C ASP A 92 -2.00 -1.18 -16.79
N PHE A 93 -1.89 0.13 -16.51
CA PHE A 93 -1.48 0.61 -15.20
C PHE A 93 -2.41 0.10 -14.08
N ILE A 94 -3.72 0.25 -14.28
CA ILE A 94 -4.73 -0.16 -13.29
C ILE A 94 -4.70 -1.67 -13.08
N LEU A 95 -4.67 -2.47 -14.16
CA LEU A 95 -4.61 -3.93 -14.09
C LEU A 95 -3.32 -4.43 -13.41
N GLY A 96 -2.20 -3.72 -13.61
CA GLY A 96 -0.94 -4.04 -12.93
C GLY A 96 -0.99 -3.82 -11.41
N ASP A 97 -1.91 -3.00 -10.92
CA ASP A 97 -2.07 -2.67 -9.50
C ASP A 97 -3.27 -3.40 -8.85
N MET A 98 -4.05 -4.16 -9.62
CA MET A 98 -5.13 -5.00 -9.10
C MET A 98 -4.61 -6.28 -8.45
N GLU A 99 -5.30 -6.72 -7.39
CA GLU A 99 -5.02 -7.98 -6.73
C GLU A 99 -5.25 -9.17 -7.67
N GLY A 100 -4.33 -10.14 -7.63
CA GLY A 100 -4.40 -11.33 -8.49
C GLY A 100 -3.88 -11.13 -9.92
N SER A 101 -3.39 -9.93 -10.27
CA SER A 101 -2.66 -9.69 -11.51
C SER A 101 -1.33 -10.46 -11.52
N ASP A 102 -0.93 -11.01 -12.67
CA ASP A 102 0.40 -11.63 -12.86
C ASP A 102 1.51 -10.58 -12.99
N THR A 103 1.14 -9.31 -13.16
CA THR A 103 2.09 -8.20 -13.24
C THR A 103 2.51 -7.76 -11.84
N GLU A 104 3.82 -7.59 -11.67
CA GLU A 104 4.42 -7.15 -10.41
C GLU A 104 4.85 -5.69 -10.52
N SER A 105 4.40 -4.87 -9.58
CA SER A 105 4.80 -3.47 -9.47
C SER A 105 5.39 -3.21 -8.08
N ARG A 106 6.23 -2.15 -7.97
CA ARG A 106 6.76 -1.72 -6.66
C ARG A 106 5.63 -1.41 -5.69
N ARG A 107 4.54 -0.79 -6.17
CA ARG A 107 3.36 -0.43 -5.38
C ARG A 107 2.69 -1.67 -4.79
N LYS A 108 2.38 -2.65 -5.64
CA LYS A 108 1.75 -3.92 -5.25
C LYS A 108 2.61 -4.69 -4.24
N CYS A 109 3.90 -4.91 -4.52
CA CYS A 109 4.77 -5.62 -3.59
C CYS A 109 4.91 -4.89 -2.23
N SER A 110 4.90 -3.56 -2.24
CA SER A 110 4.93 -2.76 -1.00
C SER A 110 3.62 -2.85 -0.22
N GLN A 111 2.49 -2.92 -0.92
CA GLN A 111 1.18 -3.17 -0.31
C GLN A 111 1.14 -4.54 0.37
N GLU A 112 1.65 -5.57 -0.28
CA GLU A 112 1.75 -6.92 0.26
C GLU A 112 2.66 -6.99 1.50
N LEU A 113 3.81 -6.31 1.46
CA LEU A 113 4.69 -6.17 2.63
C LEU A 113 3.94 -5.50 3.79
N LEU A 114 3.21 -4.41 3.53
CA LEU A 114 2.45 -3.72 4.57
C LEU A 114 1.33 -4.60 5.13
N ARG A 115 0.62 -5.38 4.29
CA ARG A 115 -0.37 -6.36 4.76
C ARG A 115 0.25 -7.45 5.64
N ALA A 116 1.41 -7.98 5.25
CA ALA A 116 2.15 -8.94 6.08
C ALA A 116 2.53 -8.33 7.45
N MET A 117 2.94 -7.05 7.47
CA MET A 117 3.20 -6.32 8.71
C MET A 117 1.92 -6.16 9.55
N CYS A 118 0.77 -5.82 8.96
CA CYS A 118 -0.50 -5.72 9.69
C CYS A 118 -0.97 -7.05 10.30
N LEU A 119 -0.67 -8.18 9.64
CA LEU A 119 -0.99 -9.51 10.18
C LEU A 119 -0.15 -9.86 11.41
N GLN A 120 1.12 -9.45 11.44
CA GLN A 120 2.01 -9.76 12.56
C GLN A 120 2.06 -8.68 13.64
N PHE A 121 2.17 -7.42 13.27
CA PHE A 121 2.43 -6.27 14.14
C PHE A 121 1.27 -5.29 14.04
N ASP A 122 0.05 -5.79 14.20
CA ASP A 122 -1.18 -5.05 13.92
C ASP A 122 -1.25 -3.69 14.61
N ASN A 123 -1.05 -3.65 15.92
CA ASN A 123 -1.20 -2.44 16.72
C ASN A 123 -0.19 -1.38 16.28
N GLU A 124 1.07 -1.78 16.21
CA GLU A 124 2.21 -0.93 15.89
C GLU A 124 2.12 -0.43 14.45
N THR A 125 1.88 -1.33 13.49
CA THR A 125 1.77 -0.99 12.07
C THR A 125 0.59 -0.06 11.80
N THR A 126 -0.57 -0.34 12.42
CA THR A 126 -1.75 0.53 12.28
C THR A 126 -1.50 1.93 12.83
N ALA A 127 -0.83 2.05 13.99
CA ALA A 127 -0.49 3.34 14.58
C ALA A 127 0.46 4.15 13.69
N ILE A 128 1.57 3.52 13.26
CA ILE A 128 2.58 4.15 12.39
C ILE A 128 1.96 4.63 11.07
N CYS A 129 1.15 3.78 10.41
CA CYS A 129 0.49 4.17 9.18
C CYS A 129 -0.56 5.27 9.38
N SER A 130 -1.31 5.25 10.49
CA SER A 130 -2.28 6.31 10.82
C SER A 130 -1.60 7.68 10.98
N GLU A 131 -0.42 7.74 11.60
CA GLU A 131 0.39 8.96 11.68
C GLU A 131 0.77 9.48 10.29
N HIS A 132 1.25 8.60 9.41
CA HIS A 132 1.62 8.95 8.03
C HIS A 132 0.42 9.39 7.19
N ILE A 133 -0.70 8.67 7.27
CA ILE A 133 -1.96 9.01 6.58
C ILE A 133 -2.41 10.41 7.00
N THR A 134 -2.44 10.70 8.30
CA THR A 134 -2.82 12.02 8.83
C THR A 134 -1.89 13.12 8.32
N SER A 135 -0.58 12.88 8.36
CA SER A 135 0.42 13.84 7.87
C SER A 135 0.24 14.14 6.38
N MET A 136 0.08 13.11 5.56
CA MET A 136 -0.05 13.23 4.10
C MET A 136 -1.35 13.89 3.67
N LEU A 137 -2.47 13.57 4.33
CA LEU A 137 -3.73 14.27 4.10
C LEU A 137 -3.65 15.73 4.54
N GLY A 138 -2.94 16.02 5.65
CA GLY A 138 -2.65 17.38 6.07
C GLY A 138 -1.77 18.17 5.08
N GLN A 139 -0.83 17.51 4.40
CA GLN A 139 -0.04 18.10 3.31
C GLN A 139 -0.94 18.39 2.10
N PHE A 140 -1.76 17.43 1.69
CA PHE A 140 -2.72 17.61 0.60
C PHE A 140 -3.67 18.78 0.85
N SER A 141 -4.27 18.89 2.04
CA SER A 141 -5.21 19.97 2.36
C SER A 141 -4.58 21.37 2.30
N LYS A 142 -3.26 21.49 2.45
CA LYS A 142 -2.54 22.77 2.33
C LYS A 142 -2.24 23.15 0.90
N ASP A 143 -1.98 22.17 0.03
CA ASP A 143 -1.66 22.38 -1.38
C ASP A 143 -2.19 21.21 -2.24
N PRO A 144 -3.50 21.19 -2.55
CA PRO A 144 -4.11 20.09 -3.30
C PRO A 144 -3.56 19.93 -4.72
N VAL A 145 -3.00 21.01 -5.29
CA VAL A 145 -2.46 21.04 -6.65
C VAL A 145 -1.13 20.30 -6.71
N ASN A 146 -0.21 20.57 -5.78
CA ASN A 146 1.13 19.97 -5.81
C ASN A 146 1.26 18.71 -4.93
N SER A 147 0.38 18.53 -3.94
CA SER A 147 0.48 17.44 -2.95
C SER A 147 -0.49 16.27 -3.21
N TRP A 148 -0.99 16.12 -4.44
CA TRP A 148 -1.91 15.04 -4.80
C TRP A 148 -1.29 13.64 -4.61
N ARG A 149 0.02 13.49 -4.83
CA ARG A 149 0.76 12.24 -4.57
C ARG A 149 0.71 11.83 -3.10
N ALA A 150 0.74 12.79 -2.18
CA ALA A 150 0.59 12.51 -0.76
C ALA A 150 -0.80 11.93 -0.46
N LYS A 151 -1.85 12.47 -1.08
CA LYS A 151 -3.21 11.91 -0.95
C LYS A 151 -3.31 10.50 -1.53
N ASP A 152 -2.74 10.27 -2.72
CA ASP A 152 -2.68 8.94 -3.33
C ASP A 152 -2.05 7.90 -2.39
N VAL A 153 -0.87 8.22 -1.84
CA VAL A 153 -0.18 7.35 -0.87
C VAL A 153 -1.02 7.14 0.39
N ALA A 154 -1.68 8.18 0.91
CA ALA A 154 -2.54 8.05 2.09
C ALA A 154 -3.71 7.07 1.87
N ILE A 155 -4.37 7.14 0.71
CA ILE A 155 -5.44 6.19 0.34
C ILE A 155 -4.86 4.77 0.19
N TYR A 156 -3.67 4.65 -0.40
CA TYR A 156 -3.01 3.36 -0.61
C TYR A 156 -2.59 2.69 0.70
N LEU A 157 -2.08 3.46 1.67
CA LEU A 157 -1.80 2.97 3.02
C LEU A 157 -3.11 2.55 3.71
N MET A 158 -4.17 3.35 3.60
CA MET A 158 -5.48 3.03 4.17
C MET A 158 -6.04 1.69 3.64
N LEU A 159 -5.93 1.45 2.33
CA LEU A 159 -6.28 0.17 1.69
C LEU A 159 -5.54 -1.04 2.27
N ALA A 160 -4.32 -0.86 2.78
CA ALA A 160 -3.57 -1.95 3.39
C ALA A 160 -3.95 -2.16 4.87
N VAL A 161 -4.04 -1.09 5.65
CA VAL A 161 -4.21 -1.20 7.12
C VAL A 161 -5.65 -1.46 7.56
N ALA A 162 -6.63 -1.12 6.73
CA ALA A 162 -8.05 -1.28 7.05
C ALA A 162 -8.57 -2.71 6.86
N ILE A 163 -7.86 -3.57 6.13
CA ILE A 163 -8.30 -4.92 5.78
C ILE A 163 -7.74 -5.93 6.78
N LYS A 164 -8.62 -6.76 7.36
CA LYS A 164 -8.23 -7.90 8.20
C LYS A 164 -8.44 -9.23 7.49
N ALA A 165 -9.50 -9.34 6.72
CA ALA A 165 -9.80 -10.49 5.90
C ALA A 165 -10.55 -10.06 4.64
N GLU A 166 -10.17 -10.64 3.51
CA GLU A 166 -10.81 -10.43 2.22
C GLU A 166 -10.81 -11.72 1.39
N SER A 167 -11.67 -11.75 0.38
CA SER A 167 -11.73 -12.82 -0.62
C SER A 167 -12.13 -12.22 -1.96
N ALA A 168 -12.28 -13.06 -2.99
CA ALA A 168 -12.86 -12.64 -4.27
C ALA A 168 -14.25 -11.97 -4.11
N MET A 169 -14.97 -12.25 -3.01
CA MET A 169 -16.27 -11.63 -2.72
C MET A 169 -16.17 -10.22 -2.09
N GLY A 170 -14.97 -9.78 -1.69
CA GLY A 170 -14.72 -8.48 -1.08
C GLY A 170 -14.15 -8.62 0.34
N VAL A 171 -13.97 -7.48 1.00
CA VAL A 171 -13.54 -7.42 2.40
C VAL A 171 -14.65 -7.98 3.28
N SER A 172 -14.30 -8.92 4.17
CA SER A 172 -15.23 -9.53 5.13
C SER A 172 -15.01 -9.04 6.56
N LEU A 173 -13.80 -8.59 6.88
CA LEU A 173 -13.44 -8.04 8.19
C LEU A 173 -12.52 -6.83 8.02
N THR A 174 -12.86 -5.75 8.71
CA THR A 174 -12.08 -4.51 8.75
C THR A 174 -11.33 -4.35 10.07
N ASN A 175 -10.30 -3.52 10.09
CA ASN A 175 -9.56 -3.16 11.29
C ASN A 175 -10.40 -2.22 12.16
N GLU A 176 -10.77 -2.66 13.37
CA GLU A 176 -11.62 -1.90 14.30
C GLU A 176 -11.03 -0.55 14.73
N LYS A 177 -9.71 -0.38 14.60
CA LYS A 177 -9.03 0.90 14.88
C LYS A 177 -9.21 1.94 13.77
N ILE A 178 -9.83 1.56 12.65
CA ILE A 178 -9.96 2.38 11.46
C ILE A 178 -11.43 2.51 11.09
N ASN A 179 -11.89 3.76 11.00
CA ASN A 179 -13.21 4.07 10.51
C ASN A 179 -13.20 4.22 8.98
N VAL A 180 -13.40 3.11 8.26
CA VAL A 180 -13.40 3.05 6.79
C VAL A 180 -14.45 3.99 6.19
N MET A 181 -15.63 4.09 6.81
CA MET A 181 -16.73 4.90 6.26
C MET A 181 -16.54 6.39 6.48
N GLU A 182 -15.93 6.78 7.60
CA GLU A 182 -15.51 8.18 7.81
C GLU A 182 -14.42 8.59 6.83
N PHE A 183 -13.44 7.71 6.57
CA PHE A 183 -12.42 7.96 5.55
C PHE A 183 -13.03 8.06 4.14
N PHE A 184 -13.98 7.17 3.82
CA PHE A 184 -14.74 7.23 2.59
C PHE A 184 -15.42 8.60 2.41
N ALA A 185 -16.22 9.02 3.39
CA ALA A 185 -16.97 10.28 3.32
C ALA A 185 -16.03 11.50 3.24
N SER A 186 -14.92 11.49 3.99
CA SER A 186 -14.05 12.67 4.14
C SER A 186 -13.01 12.81 3.03
N HIS A 187 -12.56 11.70 2.44
CA HIS A 187 -11.40 11.72 1.54
C HIS A 187 -11.65 11.08 0.17
N ILE A 188 -12.55 10.12 0.06
CA ILE A 188 -12.86 9.42 -1.20
C ILE A 188 -13.97 10.14 -1.96
N VAL A 189 -15.11 10.41 -1.30
CA VAL A 189 -16.25 11.09 -1.94
C VAL A 189 -15.83 12.40 -2.61
N PRO A 190 -15.08 13.33 -1.98
CA PRO A 190 -14.71 14.59 -2.62
C PRO A 190 -13.90 14.43 -3.92
N GLU A 191 -13.11 13.37 -4.08
CA GLU A 191 -12.38 13.12 -5.34
C GLU A 191 -13.31 12.60 -6.43
N LEU A 192 -14.28 11.77 -6.06
CA LEU A 192 -15.23 11.17 -7.00
C LEU A 192 -16.34 12.15 -7.42
N GLN A 193 -16.69 13.14 -6.61
CA GLN A 193 -17.66 14.20 -6.99
C GLN A 193 -16.99 15.47 -7.53
N ASP A 194 -15.67 15.50 -7.70
CA ASP A 194 -14.99 16.67 -8.27
C ASP A 194 -15.47 16.87 -9.71
N ALA A 195 -16.07 18.04 -9.95
CA ALA A 195 -16.69 18.43 -11.22
C ALA A 195 -15.67 18.45 -12.39
N ASP A 196 -14.38 18.65 -12.09
CA ASP A 196 -13.34 18.40 -13.07
C ASP A 196 -12.97 16.92 -13.06
N HIS A 197 -13.46 16.18 -14.06
CA HIS A 197 -13.18 14.75 -14.20
C HIS A 197 -11.71 14.47 -14.53
N SER A 198 -11.00 15.47 -15.06
CA SER A 198 -9.57 15.34 -15.40
C SER A 198 -8.66 15.71 -14.23
N SER A 199 -9.23 16.18 -13.11
CA SER A 199 -8.43 16.50 -11.93
C SER A 199 -7.88 15.23 -11.29
N ARG A 200 -6.57 15.22 -11.03
CA ARG A 200 -5.86 14.16 -10.27
C ARG A 200 -6.33 12.73 -10.65
N PRO A 201 -6.22 12.34 -11.93
CA PRO A 201 -6.89 11.13 -12.43
C PRO A 201 -6.39 9.84 -11.76
N MET A 202 -5.11 9.79 -11.37
CA MET A 202 -4.57 8.67 -10.59
C MET A 202 -5.15 8.58 -9.17
N VAL A 203 -5.40 9.72 -8.50
CA VAL A 203 -6.06 9.74 -7.18
C VAL A 203 -7.50 9.24 -7.32
N LYS A 204 -8.21 9.63 -8.38
CA LYS A 204 -9.55 9.11 -8.69
C LYS A 204 -9.52 7.60 -8.96
N ALA A 205 -8.53 7.09 -9.71
CA ALA A 205 -8.34 5.66 -9.91
C ALA A 205 -8.14 4.91 -8.58
N THR A 206 -7.28 5.43 -7.69
CA THR A 206 -7.07 4.87 -6.35
C THR A 206 -8.32 4.97 -5.47
N ALA A 207 -9.11 6.04 -5.60
CA ALA A 207 -10.40 6.20 -4.92
C ALA A 207 -11.45 5.17 -5.39
N LEU A 208 -11.49 4.87 -6.69
CA LEU A 208 -12.32 3.79 -7.23
C LEU A 208 -11.83 2.42 -6.75
N LYS A 209 -10.51 2.19 -6.69
CA LYS A 209 -9.94 0.98 -6.06
C LYS A 209 -10.46 0.85 -4.62
N PHE A 210 -10.41 1.91 -3.81
CA PHE A 210 -10.97 1.91 -2.45
C PHE A 210 -12.45 1.47 -2.42
N VAL A 211 -13.30 2.05 -3.26
CA VAL A 211 -14.73 1.71 -3.31
C VAL A 211 -14.94 0.24 -3.70
N THR A 212 -14.24 -0.23 -4.73
CA THR A 212 -14.37 -1.63 -5.18
C THR A 212 -13.87 -2.63 -4.15
N THR A 213 -12.78 -2.33 -3.44
CA THR A 213 -12.23 -3.15 -2.35
C THR A 213 -13.22 -3.27 -1.20
N PHE A 214 -13.74 -2.15 -0.68
CA PHE A 214 -14.63 -2.12 0.49
C PHE A 214 -16.12 -2.27 0.14
N ARG A 215 -16.48 -2.70 -1.08
CA ARG A 215 -17.88 -2.74 -1.56
C ARG A 215 -18.88 -3.43 -0.63
N CYS A 216 -18.44 -4.38 0.19
CA CYS A 216 -19.29 -5.10 1.15
C CYS A 216 -19.56 -4.33 2.45
N GLN A 217 -18.92 -3.19 2.64
CA GLN A 217 -18.97 -2.35 3.84
C GLN A 217 -19.92 -1.15 3.64
N PHE A 218 -20.33 -0.91 2.40
CA PHE A 218 -21.23 0.18 2.04
C PHE A 218 -22.67 -0.17 2.37
N SER A 219 -23.34 0.72 3.12
CA SER A 219 -24.79 0.70 3.22
C SER A 219 -25.44 1.19 1.92
N ILE A 220 -26.73 0.94 1.76
CA ILE A 220 -27.53 1.43 0.61
C ILE A 220 -27.37 2.95 0.43
N ASP A 221 -27.34 3.72 1.51
CA ASP A 221 -27.23 5.18 1.41
C ASP A 221 -25.86 5.62 0.89
N HIS A 222 -24.79 4.93 1.27
CA HIS A 222 -23.48 5.21 0.70
C HIS A 222 -23.43 4.85 -0.80
N LEU A 223 -24.09 3.75 -1.21
CA LEU A 223 -24.19 3.39 -2.64
C LEU A 223 -24.99 4.42 -3.44
N LYS A 224 -26.05 5.02 -2.87
CA LYS A 224 -26.79 6.11 -3.52
C LYS A 224 -25.89 7.32 -3.80
N VAL A 225 -25.02 7.68 -2.87
CA VAL A 225 -24.05 8.78 -3.07
C VAL A 225 -23.14 8.48 -4.27
N LEU A 226 -22.72 7.22 -4.45
CA LEU A 226 -21.87 6.80 -5.55
C LEU A 226 -22.57 6.76 -6.92
N ILE A 227 -23.87 6.41 -6.95
CA ILE A 227 -24.64 6.31 -8.21
C ILE A 227 -25.07 7.69 -8.73
N GLN A 228 -25.09 8.72 -7.86
CA GLN A 228 -25.40 10.09 -8.23
C GLN A 228 -24.20 10.87 -8.79
N LEU A 229 -23.04 10.21 -8.91
CA LEU A 229 -21.80 10.76 -9.48
C LEU A 229 -21.80 10.73 -11.00
#